data_AF-A0AA43HS41-F1
#
_entry.id   AF-A0AA43HS41-F1
#
_cell.length_a   1.000
_cell.length_b   1.000
_cell.length_c   1.000
_cell.angle_alpha   90.00
_cell.angle_beta   90.00
_cell.angle_gamma   90.00
#
_symmetry.space_group_name_H-M   'P 1'
#
loop_
_entity.id
_entity.type
_entity.pdbx_description
1 polymer ?
#
loop_
_entity_poly.entity_id
_entity_poly.type
_entity_poly.pdbx_seq_one_letter_code
_entity_poly.pdbx_strand_id
1 'polypeptide(L)'
;MNGKALPVWNSLNLITGLGKWAFGGGSFSRDVLQATWKPVWNGMKIDAGMFVGNPLQTLSRWTWELPQSLIGYTVSALHNTYGGVKHVSYYGGATVIESYSRNGAIPLFGGGRGVTMGSYIIGERGIKADPTNELFQHEYGHYLQSQAYGWTFMPKFGIPSAISAAKKDGNHNNRAFEQDANARALSYFVDEYGETFAKEIWDHVIHPIIGYSYLDSFYSDINKNAINNAKIKFHGLDLISWNPAFWGTGLLYNNQYEKNLKK
;
A
#
# COMPACT_ATOMS: atom_id res chain seq x y z
N MET A 1 -28.36 -23.43 5.57
CA MET A 1 -27.93 -23.64 4.17
C MET A 1 -29.03 -23.13 3.26
N ASN A 2 -28.74 -22.14 2.42
CA ASN A 2 -29.41 -21.88 1.14
C ASN A 2 -28.71 -20.68 0.49
N GLY A 3 -27.72 -20.98 -0.35
CA GLY A 3 -27.05 -19.99 -1.19
C GLY A 3 -28.01 -19.55 -2.29
N LYS A 4 -28.22 -18.23 -2.41
CA LYS A 4 -28.77 -17.62 -3.60
C LYS A 4 -27.63 -16.85 -4.28
N ALA A 5 -27.25 -17.33 -5.46
CA ALA A 5 -26.32 -16.64 -6.35
C ALA A 5 -26.87 -15.25 -6.70
N LEU A 6 -26.02 -14.23 -6.57
CA LEU A 6 -26.33 -12.86 -6.98
C LEU A 6 -26.18 -12.72 -8.51
N PRO A 7 -26.96 -11.84 -9.17
CA PRO A 7 -27.20 -11.91 -10.60
C PRO A 7 -26.08 -11.28 -11.43
N VAL A 8 -26.00 -11.77 -12.66
CA VAL A 8 -25.16 -11.31 -13.78
C VAL A 8 -25.55 -9.88 -14.17
N TRP A 9 -24.93 -8.86 -13.56
CA TRP A 9 -25.19 -7.44 -13.86
C TRP A 9 -24.16 -6.77 -14.79
N ASN A 10 -23.07 -7.45 -15.19
CA ASN A 10 -22.05 -6.86 -16.07
C ASN A 10 -22.32 -6.99 -17.58
N SER A 11 -23.19 -7.91 -18.02
CA SER A 11 -23.63 -8.00 -19.42
C SER A 11 -24.61 -6.88 -19.81
N LEU A 12 -25.32 -6.32 -18.83
CA LEU A 12 -26.24 -5.20 -19.02
C LEU A 12 -25.51 -3.87 -19.27
N ASN A 13 -24.29 -3.67 -18.76
CA ASN A 13 -23.51 -2.45 -19.04
C ASN A 13 -22.97 -2.41 -20.47
N LEU A 14 -22.70 -3.56 -21.08
CA LEU A 14 -22.38 -3.67 -22.52
C LEU A 14 -23.62 -3.33 -23.38
N ILE A 15 -24.78 -3.88 -23.03
CA ILE A 15 -26.03 -3.69 -23.80
C ILE A 15 -26.62 -2.28 -23.60
N THR A 16 -26.54 -1.71 -22.40
CA THR A 16 -26.97 -0.32 -22.13
C THR A 16 -25.99 0.71 -22.69
N GLY A 17 -24.70 0.40 -22.78
CA GLY A 17 -23.71 1.17 -23.54
C GLY A 17 -24.01 1.17 -25.05
N LEU A 18 -24.37 0.00 -25.61
CA LEU A 18 -24.85 -0.14 -26.98
C LEU A 18 -26.16 0.65 -27.22
N GLY A 19 -27.07 0.66 -26.25
CA GLY A 19 -28.34 1.39 -26.30
C GLY A 19 -28.17 2.91 -26.27
N LYS A 20 -27.23 3.45 -25.47
CA LYS A 20 -26.92 4.90 -25.45
C LYS A 20 -26.14 5.36 -26.69
N TRP A 21 -25.33 4.47 -27.27
CA TRP A 21 -24.55 4.73 -28.49
C TRP A 21 -25.43 4.96 -29.72
N ALA A 22 -26.54 4.20 -29.86
CA ALA A 22 -27.50 4.34 -30.95
C ALA A 22 -28.16 5.74 -31.04
N PHE A 23 -28.09 6.55 -29.98
CA PHE A 23 -28.72 7.87 -29.90
C PHE A 23 -27.74 9.03 -29.65
N GLY A 24 -26.43 8.80 -29.51
CA GLY A 24 -25.50 9.78 -28.90
C GLY A 24 -24.24 10.20 -29.67
N GLY A 25 -23.92 9.61 -30.83
CA GLY A 25 -22.87 10.14 -31.72
C GLY A 25 -21.42 10.07 -31.20
N GLY A 26 -20.99 8.96 -30.59
CA GLY A 26 -19.58 8.67 -30.23
C GLY A 26 -18.88 7.70 -31.20
N SER A 27 -17.54 7.75 -31.28
CA SER A 27 -16.74 6.89 -32.17
C SER A 27 -16.56 5.48 -31.58
N PHE A 28 -17.49 4.58 -31.91
CA PHE A 28 -17.59 3.18 -31.45
C PHE A 28 -16.25 2.44 -31.36
N SER A 29 -15.43 2.53 -32.42
CA SER A 29 -14.16 1.82 -32.48
C SER A 29 -13.16 2.32 -31.43
N ARG A 30 -13.10 3.63 -31.17
CA ARG A 30 -12.12 4.18 -30.22
C ARG A 30 -12.47 3.83 -28.78
N ASP A 31 -13.74 3.89 -28.41
CA ASP A 31 -14.17 3.66 -27.03
C ASP A 31 -14.13 2.17 -26.66
N VAL A 32 -14.51 1.28 -27.60
CA VAL A 32 -14.41 -0.17 -27.43
C VAL A 32 -12.95 -0.66 -27.44
N LEU A 33 -12.11 -0.11 -28.34
CA LEU A 33 -10.68 -0.43 -28.36
C LEU A 33 -9.94 0.10 -27.12
N GLN A 34 -10.28 1.29 -26.62
CA GLN A 34 -9.70 1.80 -25.37
C GLN A 34 -10.13 0.98 -24.16
N ALA A 35 -11.40 0.56 -24.09
CA ALA A 35 -11.92 -0.28 -23.01
C ALA A 35 -11.28 -1.68 -22.98
N THR A 36 -10.90 -2.23 -24.13
CA THR A 36 -10.22 -3.54 -24.24
C THR A 36 -8.71 -3.45 -24.06
N TRP A 37 -8.07 -2.37 -24.52
CA TRP A 37 -6.62 -2.20 -24.44
C TRP A 37 -6.14 -1.80 -23.03
N LYS A 38 -6.95 -1.04 -22.30
CA LYS A 38 -6.54 -0.51 -20.99
C LYS A 38 -6.24 -1.61 -19.96
N PRO A 39 -7.07 -2.64 -19.76
CA PRO A 39 -6.73 -3.77 -18.90
C PRO A 39 -5.48 -4.52 -19.38
N VAL A 40 -5.28 -4.67 -20.69
CA VAL A 40 -4.06 -5.31 -21.24
C VAL A 40 -2.82 -4.50 -20.89
N TRP A 41 -2.84 -3.18 -21.11
CA TRP A 41 -1.73 -2.29 -20.81
C TRP A 41 -1.42 -2.22 -19.31
N ASN A 42 -2.46 -2.15 -18.48
CA ASN A 42 -2.30 -2.22 -17.02
C ASN A 42 -1.74 -3.58 -16.59
N GLY A 43 -2.16 -4.68 -17.23
CA GLY A 43 -1.62 -6.02 -16.99
C GLY A 43 -0.13 -6.09 -17.28
N MET A 44 0.30 -5.63 -18.46
CA MET A 44 1.72 -5.55 -18.82
C MET A 44 2.53 -4.71 -17.83
N LYS A 45 1.94 -3.61 -17.32
CA LYS A 45 2.59 -2.80 -16.29
C LYS A 45 2.68 -3.53 -14.94
N ILE A 46 1.64 -4.25 -14.55
CA ILE A 46 1.65 -5.08 -13.34
C ILE A 46 2.74 -6.16 -13.45
N ASP A 47 2.86 -6.83 -14.60
CA ASP A 47 3.93 -7.81 -14.87
C ASP A 47 5.32 -7.18 -14.80
N ALA A 48 5.50 -6.03 -15.46
CA ALA A 48 6.75 -5.29 -15.45
C ALA A 48 7.14 -4.82 -14.03
N GLY A 49 6.17 -4.63 -13.14
CA GLY A 49 6.37 -4.23 -11.74
C GLY A 49 7.33 -5.13 -10.95
N MET A 50 7.41 -6.43 -11.27
CA MET A 50 8.39 -7.34 -10.65
C MET A 50 9.85 -6.96 -10.95
N PHE A 51 10.07 -6.17 -12.00
CA PHE A 51 11.39 -5.80 -12.53
C PHE A 51 11.69 -4.29 -12.44
N VAL A 52 10.77 -3.49 -11.91
CA VAL A 52 10.92 -2.03 -11.81
C VAL A 52 11.86 -1.66 -10.67
N GLY A 53 12.85 -0.79 -10.90
CA GLY A 53 13.82 -0.37 -9.88
C GLY A 53 15.24 -0.80 -10.24
N ASN A 54 16.17 -0.68 -9.29
CA ASN A 54 17.56 -1.02 -9.54
C ASN A 54 17.77 -2.56 -9.53
N PRO A 55 18.88 -3.08 -10.09
CA PRO A 55 19.12 -4.53 -10.18
C PRO A 55 19.07 -5.27 -8.83
N LEU A 56 19.50 -4.62 -7.74
CA LEU A 56 19.46 -5.21 -6.40
C LEU A 56 18.03 -5.28 -5.84
N GLN A 57 17.21 -4.26 -6.10
CA GLN A 57 15.78 -4.29 -5.77
C GLN A 57 15.06 -5.39 -6.55
N THR A 58 15.36 -5.54 -7.84
CA THR A 58 14.79 -6.62 -8.65
C THR A 58 15.23 -7.98 -8.11
N LEU A 59 16.52 -8.19 -7.81
CA LEU A 59 16.99 -9.44 -7.20
C LEU A 59 16.32 -9.70 -5.83
N SER A 60 16.16 -8.66 -5.01
CA SER A 60 15.47 -8.73 -3.71
C SER A 60 14.04 -9.25 -3.88
N ARG A 61 13.26 -8.74 -4.83
CA ARG A 61 11.90 -9.26 -5.12
C ARG A 61 11.85 -10.72 -5.49
N TRP A 62 12.87 -11.24 -6.15
CA TRP A 62 12.94 -12.66 -6.53
C TRP A 62 13.56 -13.55 -5.45
N THR A 63 13.99 -13.00 -4.33
CA THR A 63 14.65 -13.74 -3.25
C THR A 63 14.08 -13.38 -1.88
N TRP A 64 14.42 -12.19 -1.38
CA TRP A 64 14.09 -11.70 -0.06
C TRP A 64 12.64 -11.19 0.08
N GLU A 65 12.06 -10.61 -0.97
CA GLU A 65 10.69 -10.07 -0.91
C GLU A 65 9.65 -10.92 -1.66
N LEU A 66 10.07 -12.11 -2.11
CA LEU A 66 9.30 -12.94 -3.03
C LEU A 66 7.89 -13.28 -2.54
N PRO A 67 7.67 -13.74 -1.29
CA PRO A 67 6.34 -14.16 -0.86
C PRO A 67 5.31 -13.03 -0.96
N GLN A 68 5.64 -11.86 -0.41
CA GLN A 68 4.73 -10.73 -0.41
C GLN A 68 4.61 -10.06 -1.79
N SER A 69 5.68 -10.05 -2.60
CA SER A 69 5.64 -9.47 -3.95
C SER A 69 4.78 -10.31 -4.88
N LEU A 70 4.82 -11.65 -4.75
CA LEU A 70 3.97 -12.56 -5.51
C LEU A 70 2.49 -12.42 -5.10
N ILE A 71 2.20 -12.23 -3.81
CA ILE A 71 0.84 -11.92 -3.33
C ILE A 71 0.36 -10.59 -3.93
N GLY A 72 1.18 -9.54 -3.84
CA GLY A 72 0.85 -8.22 -4.40
C GLY A 72 0.62 -8.26 -5.91
N TYR A 73 1.47 -8.97 -6.65
CA TYR A 73 1.31 -9.26 -8.07
C TYR A 73 -0.02 -9.95 -8.36
N THR A 74 -0.28 -11.07 -7.69
CA THR A 74 -1.48 -11.90 -7.93
C THR A 74 -2.75 -11.11 -7.66
N VAL A 75 -2.79 -10.37 -6.55
CA VAL A 75 -3.94 -9.55 -6.20
C VAL A 75 -4.13 -8.40 -7.20
N SER A 76 -3.05 -7.77 -7.65
CA SER A 76 -3.10 -6.71 -8.68
C SER A 76 -3.58 -7.25 -10.02
N ALA A 77 -3.08 -8.40 -10.44
CA ALA A 77 -3.47 -9.07 -11.68
C ALA A 77 -4.96 -9.41 -11.65
N LEU A 78 -5.44 -10.06 -10.58
CA LEU A 78 -6.86 -10.35 -10.39
C LEU A 78 -7.70 -9.07 -10.37
N HIS A 79 -7.26 -8.04 -9.63
CA HIS A 79 -7.96 -6.76 -9.57
C HIS A 79 -8.09 -6.10 -10.95
N ASN A 80 -7.05 -6.21 -11.79
CA ASN A 80 -7.07 -5.75 -13.17
C ASN A 80 -7.97 -6.60 -14.07
N THR A 81 -7.91 -7.93 -13.95
CA THR A 81 -8.75 -8.87 -14.70
C THR A 81 -10.25 -8.63 -14.44
N TYR A 82 -10.63 -8.30 -13.21
CA TYR A 82 -12.00 -7.95 -12.85
C TYR A 82 -12.36 -6.47 -13.13
N GLY A 83 -11.50 -5.72 -13.83
CA GLY A 83 -11.76 -4.34 -14.24
C GLY A 83 -11.67 -3.29 -13.13
N GLY A 84 -11.08 -3.63 -11.99
CA GLY A 84 -10.93 -2.72 -10.84
C GLY A 84 -9.84 -1.66 -11.00
N VAL A 85 -8.86 -1.91 -11.87
CA VAL A 85 -7.68 -1.03 -12.05
C VAL A 85 -7.95 0.11 -13.01
N LYS A 86 -7.82 1.34 -12.50
CA LYS A 86 -7.88 2.58 -13.26
C LYS A 86 -6.54 2.95 -13.89
N HIS A 87 -5.42 2.79 -13.18
CA HIS A 87 -4.10 3.14 -13.70
C HIS A 87 -3.00 2.41 -12.95
N VAL A 88 -1.85 2.20 -13.62
CA VAL A 88 -0.64 1.65 -13.02
C VAL A 88 0.53 2.60 -13.30
N SER A 89 1.25 2.98 -12.26
CA SER A 89 2.40 3.88 -12.28
C SER A 89 3.53 3.33 -11.41
N TYR A 90 4.73 3.90 -11.51
CA TYR A 90 5.91 3.45 -10.77
C TYR A 90 6.60 4.61 -10.07
N TYR A 91 7.21 4.33 -8.92
CA TYR A 91 8.10 5.26 -8.24
C TYR A 91 9.06 4.48 -7.33
N GLY A 92 10.37 4.77 -7.39
CA GLY A 92 11.36 4.22 -6.44
C GLY A 92 11.41 2.69 -6.31
N GLY A 93 10.95 1.97 -7.34
CA GLY A 93 10.81 0.51 -7.32
C GLY A 93 9.42 0.00 -6.90
N ALA A 94 8.54 0.85 -6.38
CA ALA A 94 7.16 0.48 -6.11
C ALA A 94 6.29 0.54 -7.39
N THR A 95 5.36 -0.39 -7.51
CA THR A 95 4.29 -0.41 -8.51
C THR A 95 3.01 0.06 -7.84
N VAL A 96 2.47 1.19 -8.29
CA VAL A 96 1.29 1.82 -7.69
C VAL A 96 0.08 1.61 -8.60
N ILE A 97 -0.96 1.02 -8.04
CA ILE A 97 -2.20 0.65 -8.69
C ILE A 97 -3.30 1.55 -8.17
N GLU A 98 -3.80 2.43 -9.04
CA GLU A 98 -4.98 3.24 -8.78
C GLU A 98 -6.24 2.43 -9.11
N SER A 99 -7.11 2.26 -8.12
CA SER A 99 -8.40 1.58 -8.30
C SER A 99 -9.49 2.55 -8.78
N TYR A 100 -10.55 2.05 -9.41
CA TYR A 100 -11.73 2.88 -9.69
C TYR A 100 -12.57 3.18 -8.43
N SER A 101 -12.45 2.34 -7.40
CA SER A 101 -13.14 2.49 -6.12
C SER A 101 -12.71 3.76 -5.39
N ARG A 102 -13.66 4.55 -4.87
CA ARG A 102 -13.38 5.73 -4.02
C ARG A 102 -13.42 5.45 -2.52
N ASN A 103 -13.86 4.26 -2.12
CA ASN A 103 -14.11 3.90 -0.73
C ASN A 103 -13.30 2.65 -0.36
N GLY A 104 -12.04 2.63 -0.78
CA GLY A 104 -11.11 1.56 -0.46
C GLY A 104 -10.38 0.96 -1.66
N ALA A 105 -9.13 0.56 -1.40
CA ALA A 105 -8.19 0.01 -2.36
C ALA A 105 -8.69 -1.26 -3.02
N ILE A 106 -9.16 -2.22 -2.22
CA ILE A 106 -9.73 -3.46 -2.73
C ILE A 106 -11.07 -3.69 -2.02
N PRO A 107 -12.20 -3.46 -2.71
CA PRO A 107 -13.54 -3.62 -2.11
C PRO A 107 -13.78 -5.00 -1.49
N LEU A 108 -13.13 -6.05 -2.00
CA LEU A 108 -13.24 -7.42 -1.49
C LEU A 108 -12.59 -7.63 -0.11
N PHE A 109 -11.68 -6.76 0.33
CA PHE A 109 -10.93 -6.91 1.58
C PHE A 109 -11.35 -5.93 2.70
N GLY A 110 -12.46 -5.20 2.54
CA GLY A 110 -13.09 -4.52 3.69
C GLY A 110 -12.54 -3.14 4.10
N GLY A 111 -12.02 -2.34 3.16
CA GLY A 111 -12.15 -0.87 3.25
C GLY A 111 -11.02 -0.08 3.93
N GLY A 112 -9.75 -0.35 3.60
CA GLY A 112 -8.64 0.61 3.77
C GLY A 112 -8.44 1.45 2.50
N ARG A 113 -7.99 2.70 2.64
CA ARG A 113 -7.71 3.60 1.50
C ARG A 113 -6.58 3.06 0.61
N GLY A 114 -5.62 2.36 1.20
CA GLY A 114 -4.49 1.71 0.54
C GLY A 114 -4.19 0.35 1.17
N VAL A 115 -3.40 -0.44 0.45
CA VAL A 115 -2.74 -1.65 0.96
C VAL A 115 -1.45 -1.88 0.19
N THR A 116 -0.40 -2.22 0.92
CA THR A 116 0.91 -2.56 0.34
C THR A 116 1.26 -4.03 0.56
N MET A 117 1.63 -4.70 -0.52
CA MET A 117 2.03 -6.10 -0.54
C MET A 117 3.33 -6.24 -1.35
N GLY A 118 4.46 -6.21 -0.64
CA GLY A 118 5.76 -6.17 -1.29
C GLY A 118 5.94 -4.91 -2.13
N SER A 119 6.35 -5.09 -3.37
CA SER A 119 6.51 -4.00 -4.34
C SER A 119 5.22 -3.44 -4.93
N TYR A 120 4.04 -3.94 -4.53
CA TYR A 120 2.76 -3.52 -5.07
C TYR A 120 1.97 -2.72 -4.04
N ILE A 121 1.66 -1.48 -4.39
CA ILE A 121 0.83 -0.55 -3.61
C ILE A 121 -0.50 -0.40 -4.33
N ILE A 122 -1.58 -0.88 -3.74
CA ILE A 122 -2.92 -0.76 -4.31
C ILE A 122 -3.68 0.26 -3.48
N GLY A 123 -4.15 1.32 -4.13
CA GLY A 123 -4.91 2.38 -3.47
C GLY A 123 -6.25 2.64 -4.12
N GLU A 124 -7.10 3.34 -3.38
CA GLU A 124 -8.34 3.88 -3.90
C GLU A 124 -8.08 4.94 -4.98
N ARG A 125 -9.16 5.35 -5.65
CA ARG A 125 -9.14 6.32 -6.73
C ARG A 125 -8.51 7.62 -6.26
N GLY A 126 -7.49 8.07 -6.97
CA GLY A 126 -6.74 9.27 -6.66
C GLY A 126 -5.31 9.01 -6.17
N ILE A 127 -4.97 7.78 -5.77
CA ILE A 127 -3.58 7.44 -5.50
C ILE A 127 -2.73 7.59 -6.78
N LYS A 128 -1.51 8.10 -6.61
CA LYS A 128 -0.53 8.28 -7.68
C LYS A 128 0.85 7.93 -7.15
N ALA A 129 1.71 7.41 -8.02
CA ALA A 129 3.14 7.26 -7.72
C ALA A 129 3.82 8.63 -7.73
N ASP A 130 3.48 9.46 -6.74
CA ASP A 130 3.81 10.88 -6.65
C ASP A 130 4.15 11.20 -5.19
N PRO A 131 5.37 11.69 -4.90
CA PRO A 131 5.78 12.06 -3.55
C PRO A 131 4.89 13.08 -2.84
N THR A 132 4.04 13.83 -3.56
CA THR A 132 3.09 14.78 -2.97
C THR A 132 1.74 14.16 -2.62
N ASN A 133 1.51 12.89 -2.98
CA ASN A 133 0.28 12.17 -2.67
C ASN A 133 0.36 11.53 -1.28
N GLU A 134 -0.39 12.07 -0.32
CA GLU A 134 -0.40 11.65 1.09
C GLU A 134 -0.61 10.13 1.28
N LEU A 135 -1.57 9.53 0.57
CA LEU A 135 -1.81 8.09 0.69
C LEU A 135 -0.63 7.28 0.16
N PHE A 136 -0.06 7.69 -0.97
CA PHE A 136 1.12 7.04 -1.53
C PHE A 136 2.32 7.15 -0.60
N GLN A 137 2.56 8.31 0.02
CA GLN A 137 3.67 8.49 0.96
C GLN A 137 3.63 7.44 2.08
N HIS A 138 2.47 7.26 2.69
CA HIS A 138 2.26 6.28 3.76
C HIS A 138 2.45 4.83 3.28
N GLU A 139 1.79 4.45 2.19
CA GLU A 139 1.92 3.10 1.61
C GLU A 139 3.35 2.81 1.15
N TYR A 140 4.09 3.83 0.71
CA TYR A 140 5.50 3.69 0.38
C TYR A 140 6.34 3.32 1.62
N GLY A 141 5.91 3.74 2.82
CA GLY A 141 6.47 3.29 4.09
C GLY A 141 6.33 1.78 4.30
N HIS A 142 5.16 1.21 4.00
CA HIS A 142 4.96 -0.24 4.02
C HIS A 142 5.76 -0.96 2.93
N TYR A 143 5.97 -0.34 1.78
CA TYR A 143 6.89 -0.87 0.77
C TYR A 143 8.32 -0.95 1.32
N LEU A 144 8.81 0.10 1.98
CA LEU A 144 10.12 0.09 2.64
C LEU A 144 10.22 -0.93 3.79
N GLN A 145 9.12 -1.17 4.52
CA GLN A 145 9.04 -2.29 5.46
C GLN A 145 9.21 -3.63 4.76
N SER A 146 8.55 -3.81 3.62
CA SER A 146 8.66 -5.05 2.86
C SER A 146 10.09 -5.32 2.39
N GLN A 147 10.83 -4.28 1.96
CA GLN A 147 12.24 -4.37 1.62
C GLN A 147 13.10 -4.74 2.83
N ALA A 148 12.82 -4.14 4.00
CA ALA A 148 13.61 -4.39 5.21
C ALA A 148 13.35 -5.78 5.83
N TYR A 149 12.13 -6.29 5.74
CA TYR A 149 11.69 -7.48 6.48
C TYR A 149 11.44 -8.72 5.62
N GLY A 150 11.36 -8.56 4.30
CA GLY A 150 11.26 -9.66 3.37
C GLY A 150 10.17 -10.64 3.76
N TRP A 151 10.57 -11.89 4.00
CA TRP A 151 9.69 -13.01 4.34
C TRP A 151 8.83 -12.78 5.59
N THR A 152 9.29 -11.94 6.54
CA THR A 152 8.55 -11.68 7.79
C THR A 152 7.65 -10.45 7.68
N PHE A 153 7.65 -9.73 6.55
CA PHE A 153 6.84 -8.53 6.35
C PHE A 153 5.35 -8.79 6.59
N MET A 154 4.80 -9.82 5.95
CA MET A 154 3.37 -10.09 5.97
C MET A 154 2.85 -10.41 7.39
N PRO A 155 3.44 -11.35 8.16
CA PRO A 155 2.99 -11.61 9.52
C PRO A 155 3.29 -10.48 10.52
N LYS A 156 4.36 -9.69 10.31
CA LYS A 156 4.79 -8.66 11.28
C LYS A 156 4.12 -7.29 11.06
N PHE A 157 3.81 -6.95 9.81
CA PHE A 157 3.29 -5.63 9.42
C PHE A 157 2.00 -5.72 8.61
N GLY A 158 2.01 -6.40 7.46
CA GLY A 158 0.91 -6.37 6.49
C GLY A 158 -0.43 -6.88 7.06
N ILE A 159 -0.43 -8.08 7.65
CA ILE A 159 -1.65 -8.66 8.25
C ILE A 159 -2.12 -7.86 9.47
N PRO A 160 -1.25 -7.52 10.46
CA PRO A 160 -1.65 -6.67 11.57
C PRO A 160 -2.23 -5.31 11.15
N SER A 161 -1.63 -4.65 10.15
CA SER A 161 -2.10 -3.38 9.59
C SER A 161 -3.50 -3.52 9.00
N ALA A 162 -3.70 -4.50 8.11
CA ALA A 162 -5.01 -4.77 7.49
C ALA A 162 -6.09 -5.09 8.53
N ILE A 163 -5.79 -5.91 9.55
CA ILE A 163 -6.72 -6.24 10.64
C ILE A 163 -7.05 -4.98 11.46
N SER A 164 -6.05 -4.15 11.78
CA SER A 164 -6.26 -2.92 12.55
C SER A 164 -7.11 -1.91 11.80
N ALA A 165 -6.87 -1.74 10.49
CA ALA A 165 -7.69 -0.89 9.63
C ALA A 165 -9.15 -1.36 9.59
N ALA A 166 -9.37 -2.67 9.47
CA ALA A 166 -10.70 -3.27 9.44
C ALA A 166 -11.48 -3.13 10.77
N LYS A 167 -10.78 -3.12 11.92
CA LYS A 167 -11.39 -2.96 13.24
C LYS A 167 -11.95 -1.56 13.51
N LYS A 168 -11.44 -0.52 12.82
CA LYS A 168 -11.88 0.88 12.96
C LYS A 168 -11.93 1.36 14.43
N ASP A 169 -10.98 0.90 15.25
CA ASP A 169 -10.92 1.19 16.69
C ASP A 169 -10.35 2.59 17.03
N GLY A 170 -10.08 3.41 16.00
CA GLY A 170 -9.52 4.76 16.13
C GLY A 170 -8.03 4.81 16.46
N ASN A 171 -7.37 3.67 16.72
CA ASN A 171 -5.98 3.61 17.15
C ASN A 171 -5.01 3.14 16.06
N HIS A 172 -5.50 2.89 14.85
CA HIS A 172 -4.72 2.36 13.73
C HIS A 172 -3.39 3.11 13.54
N ASN A 173 -3.44 4.43 13.38
CA ASN A 173 -2.27 5.26 13.10
C ASN A 173 -1.23 5.23 14.24
N ASN A 174 -1.63 4.89 15.47
CA ASN A 174 -0.75 4.84 16.64
C ASN A 174 -0.10 3.47 16.85
N ARG A 175 -0.45 2.47 16.02
CA ARG A 175 0.14 1.12 16.12
C ARG A 175 1.59 1.15 15.68
N ALA A 176 2.42 0.33 16.32
CA ALA A 176 3.86 0.31 16.08
C ALA A 176 4.25 0.07 14.60
N PHE A 177 3.46 -0.75 13.88
CA PHE A 177 3.69 -1.02 12.46
C PHE A 177 3.31 0.16 11.56
N GLU A 178 2.34 1.02 11.94
CA GLU A 178 2.03 2.25 11.21
C GLU A 178 3.07 3.34 11.50
N GLN A 179 3.50 3.43 12.76
CA GLN A 179 4.55 4.35 13.19
C GLN A 179 5.89 4.07 12.47
N ASP A 180 6.27 2.80 12.36
CA ASP A 180 7.47 2.41 11.59
C ASP A 180 7.32 2.71 10.10
N ALA A 181 6.13 2.51 9.51
CA ALA A 181 5.87 2.84 8.10
C ALA A 181 6.02 4.35 7.86
N ASN A 182 5.37 5.17 8.67
CA ASN A 182 5.47 6.64 8.62
C ASN A 182 6.91 7.12 8.79
N ALA A 183 7.63 6.58 9.77
CA ALA A 183 9.02 6.96 10.02
C ALA A 183 9.97 6.59 8.88
N ARG A 184 9.77 5.43 8.23
CA ARG A 184 10.54 5.02 7.04
C ARG A 184 10.24 5.91 5.84
N ALA A 185 8.97 6.15 5.55
CA ALA A 185 8.55 6.99 4.45
C ALA A 185 9.06 8.42 4.61
N LEU A 186 8.83 9.05 5.76
CA LEU A 186 9.29 10.40 6.04
C LEU A 186 10.81 10.50 5.90
N SER A 187 11.57 9.54 6.47
CA SER A 187 13.04 9.54 6.32
C SER A 187 13.46 9.45 4.86
N TYR A 188 12.87 8.52 4.10
CA TYR A 188 13.19 8.32 2.70
C TYR A 188 12.94 9.59 1.87
N PHE A 189 11.78 10.23 2.06
CA PHE A 189 11.43 11.41 1.26
C PHE A 189 12.21 12.66 1.69
N VAL A 190 12.59 12.78 2.97
CA VAL A 190 13.51 13.85 3.40
C VAL A 190 14.92 13.63 2.86
N ASP A 191 15.39 12.39 2.82
CA ASP A 191 16.70 12.08 2.24
C ASP A 191 16.71 12.40 0.72
N GLU A 192 15.60 12.16 0.02
CA GLU A 192 15.47 12.41 -1.43
C GLU A 192 15.20 13.87 -1.79
N TYR A 193 14.34 14.56 -1.04
CA TYR A 193 13.82 15.89 -1.38
C TYR A 193 14.23 17.01 -0.42
N GLY A 194 14.94 16.67 0.65
CA GLY A 194 15.36 17.61 1.68
C GLY A 194 14.31 17.84 2.77
N GLU A 195 14.70 18.55 3.81
CA GLU A 195 13.90 18.76 5.02
C GLU A 195 12.59 19.53 4.78
N THR A 196 12.52 20.37 3.74
CA THR A 196 11.28 21.08 3.39
C THR A 196 10.13 20.11 3.10
N PHE A 197 10.44 18.90 2.62
CA PHE A 197 9.44 17.84 2.45
C PHE A 197 8.72 17.53 3.75
N ALA A 198 9.47 17.38 4.86
CA ALA A 198 8.87 17.12 6.17
C ALA A 198 7.99 18.29 6.65
N LYS A 199 8.31 19.52 6.29
CA LYS A 199 7.60 20.71 6.79
C LYS A 199 6.37 21.06 5.97
N GLU A 200 6.44 20.89 4.65
CA GLU A 200 5.46 21.45 3.72
C GLU A 200 4.62 20.37 3.01
N ILE A 201 5.12 19.14 2.91
CA ILE A 201 4.53 18.09 2.07
C ILE A 201 4.01 16.90 2.89
N TRP A 202 4.68 16.53 3.97
CA TRP A 202 4.23 15.45 4.85
C TRP A 202 3.06 15.90 5.73
N ASP A 203 1.96 15.15 5.68
CA ASP A 203 0.80 15.41 6.55
C ASP A 203 0.98 14.75 7.93
N HIS A 204 1.46 15.53 8.90
CA HIS A 204 1.67 15.08 10.29
C HIS A 204 0.38 14.81 11.05
N VAL A 205 -0.78 15.25 10.54
CA VAL A 205 -2.08 15.00 11.17
C VAL A 205 -2.62 13.65 10.72
N ILE A 206 -2.50 13.35 9.43
CA ILE A 206 -2.99 12.08 8.87
C ILE A 206 -1.98 10.96 9.16
N HIS A 207 -0.69 11.23 9.03
CA HIS A 207 0.40 10.27 9.26
C HIS A 207 1.32 10.69 10.41
N PRO A 208 0.81 10.69 11.65
CA PRO A 208 1.57 11.14 12.80
C PRO A 208 2.73 10.20 13.10
N ILE A 209 3.81 10.75 13.66
CA ILE A 209 4.88 10.01 14.32
C ILE A 209 4.91 10.46 15.78
N ILE A 210 4.78 9.52 16.71
CA ILE A 210 4.67 9.83 18.14
C ILE A 210 5.98 10.42 18.64
N GLY A 211 5.87 11.59 19.29
CA GLY A 211 7.00 12.36 19.78
C GLY A 211 7.65 13.26 18.72
N TYR A 212 7.20 13.25 17.46
CA TYR A 212 7.69 14.15 16.43
C TYR A 212 7.09 15.55 16.60
N SER A 213 7.93 16.58 16.50
CA SER A 213 7.56 17.99 16.55
C SER A 213 7.65 18.60 15.15
N TYR A 214 6.51 19.02 14.60
CA TYR A 214 6.44 19.69 13.29
C TYR A 214 6.96 21.14 13.33
N LEU A 215 7.19 21.70 14.53
CA LEU A 215 7.79 23.02 14.71
C LEU A 215 9.32 22.97 14.61
N ASP A 216 9.89 21.81 14.91
CA ASP A 216 11.34 21.62 14.94
C ASP A 216 11.88 21.13 13.60
N SER A 217 13.20 21.29 13.43
CA SER A 217 13.88 20.72 12.28
C SER A 217 13.76 19.19 12.27
N PHE A 218 13.64 18.58 11.09
CA PHE A 218 13.75 17.12 10.93
C PHE A 218 15.03 16.57 11.58
N TYR A 219 16.12 17.34 11.52
CA TYR A 219 17.41 16.95 12.06
C TYR A 219 17.61 17.28 13.55
N SER A 220 16.59 17.84 14.22
CA SER A 220 16.64 18.07 15.67
C SER A 220 16.73 16.74 16.43
N ASP A 221 17.30 16.78 17.64
CA ASP A 221 17.41 15.58 18.47
C ASP A 221 16.04 15.00 18.83
N ILE A 222 15.04 15.86 19.02
CA ILE A 222 13.64 15.46 19.27
C ILE A 222 13.13 14.62 18.11
N ASN A 223 13.20 15.14 16.88
CA ASN A 223 12.65 14.47 15.70
C ASN A 223 13.45 13.23 15.31
N LYS A 224 14.78 13.27 15.42
CA LYS A 224 15.63 12.08 15.24
C LYS A 224 15.28 10.97 16.23
N ASN A 225 15.06 11.31 17.50
CA ASN A 225 14.66 10.33 18.52
C ASN A 225 13.27 9.76 18.24
N ALA A 226 12.30 10.59 17.86
CA ALA A 226 10.96 10.15 17.47
C ALA A 226 11.01 9.14 16.32
N ILE A 227 11.74 9.47 15.24
CA ILE A 227 11.91 8.58 14.08
C ILE A 227 12.61 7.28 14.48
N ASN A 228 13.67 7.35 15.28
CA ASN A 228 14.42 6.17 15.71
C ASN A 228 13.59 5.26 16.63
N ASN A 229 12.74 5.84 17.48
CA ASN A 229 11.85 5.09 18.37
C ASN A 229 10.68 4.45 17.62
N ALA A 230 10.18 5.10 16.58
CA ALA A 230 9.14 4.57 15.71
C ALA A 230 9.67 3.41 14.83
N LYS A 231 10.93 3.46 14.40
CA LYS A 231 11.54 2.42 13.55
C LYS A 231 11.74 1.11 14.32
N ILE A 232 11.00 0.08 13.93
CA ILE A 232 11.19 -1.30 14.39
C ILE A 232 12.47 -1.83 13.73
N LYS A 233 13.35 -2.44 14.52
CA LYS A 233 14.59 -3.06 14.05
C LYS A 233 14.36 -4.54 13.72
N PHE A 234 14.99 -4.97 12.63
CA PHE A 234 15.02 -6.38 12.27
C PHE A 234 15.94 -7.13 13.24
N HIS A 235 15.48 -8.28 13.72
CA HIS A 235 16.28 -9.21 14.51
C HIS A 235 16.28 -10.57 13.80
N GLY A 236 17.42 -11.27 13.76
CA GLY A 236 17.51 -12.58 13.09
C GLY A 236 16.52 -13.63 13.62
N LEU A 237 16.04 -13.47 14.86
CA LEU A 237 14.97 -14.30 15.44
C LEU A 237 13.60 -14.09 14.77
N ASP A 238 13.37 -12.96 14.09
CA ASP A 238 12.16 -12.72 13.32
C ASP A 238 11.97 -13.81 12.26
N LEU A 239 13.05 -14.33 11.67
CA LEU A 239 13.03 -15.42 10.69
C LEU A 239 12.59 -16.78 11.28
N ILE A 240 12.78 -16.96 12.59
CA ILE A 240 12.49 -18.23 13.29
C ILE A 240 11.08 -18.20 13.90
N SER A 241 10.46 -17.03 14.05
CA SER A 241 9.10 -16.85 14.58
C SER A 241 7.95 -17.28 13.62
N TRP A 242 8.26 -18.02 12.55
CA TRP A 242 7.31 -18.59 11.57
C TRP A 242 6.33 -19.63 12.15
N ASN A 243 6.30 -19.82 13.47
CA ASN A 243 5.36 -20.71 14.12
C ASN A 243 3.93 -20.10 14.09
N PRO A 244 2.92 -20.82 13.57
CA PRO A 244 1.56 -20.30 13.53
C PRO A 244 0.91 -19.98 14.89
N ALA A 245 1.49 -20.43 16.00
CA ALA A 245 1.12 -19.99 17.35
C ALA A 245 1.58 -18.55 17.69
N PHE A 246 2.46 -17.95 16.89
CA PHE A 246 3.08 -16.63 17.11
C PHE A 246 2.56 -15.53 16.18
N TRP A 247 1.40 -15.72 15.52
CA TRP A 247 0.72 -14.66 14.77
C TRP A 247 0.33 -13.44 15.66
N GLY A 248 0.54 -13.54 16.97
CA GLY A 248 0.47 -12.44 17.94
C GLY A 248 1.76 -11.64 18.15
N THR A 249 2.89 -11.89 17.46
CA THR A 249 4.13 -11.11 17.69
C THR A 249 4.00 -9.64 17.28
N GLY A 250 3.22 -9.32 16.25
CA GLY A 250 2.85 -7.93 15.93
C GLY A 250 2.04 -7.27 17.06
N LEU A 251 1.16 -8.03 17.74
CA LEU A 251 0.42 -7.57 18.92
C LEU A 251 1.32 -7.48 20.17
N LEU A 252 2.32 -8.34 20.33
CA LEU A 252 3.30 -8.30 21.42
C LEU A 252 4.25 -7.09 21.28
N TYR A 253 4.73 -6.81 20.05
CA TYR A 253 5.49 -5.58 19.77
C TYR A 253 4.63 -4.34 20.02
N ASN A 254 3.36 -4.36 19.59
CA ASN A 254 2.44 -3.27 19.87
C ASN A 254 2.21 -3.07 21.38
N ASN A 255 2.09 -4.15 22.16
CA ASN A 255 2.01 -4.08 23.63
C ASN A 255 3.30 -3.54 24.27
N GLN A 256 4.47 -3.85 23.72
CA GLN A 256 5.76 -3.34 24.21
C GLN A 256 5.96 -1.87 23.84
N TYR A 257 5.54 -1.46 22.65
CA TYR A 257 5.54 -0.07 22.18
C TYR A 257 4.56 0.79 22.97
N GLU A 258 3.31 0.34 23.16
CA GLU A 258 2.31 1.01 24.01
C GLU A 258 2.77 1.15 25.47
N LYS A 259 3.55 0.20 26.00
CA LYS A 259 4.16 0.30 27.34
C LYS A 259 5.26 1.34 27.42
N ASN A 260 6.04 1.53 26.36
CA ASN A 260 7.15 2.49 26.32
C ASN A 260 6.67 3.93 26.12
N LEU A 261 5.49 4.13 25.52
CA LEU A 261 4.86 5.45 25.38
C LEU A 261 4.14 5.96 26.64
N LYS A 262 3.92 5.10 27.64
CA LYS A 262 3.26 5.43 28.92
C LYS A 262 4.24 5.68 30.07
N LYS A 263 5.53 5.80 29.77
CA LYS A 263 6.58 6.22 30.71
C LYS A 263 7.11 7.58 30.29
#